data_AF-A0A1J3G9I7-F1
#
_entry.id   AF-A0A1J3G9I7-F1
#
_cell.length_a   1.000
_cell.length_b   1.000
_cell.length_c   1.000
_cell.angle_alpha   90.00
_cell.angle_beta   90.00
_cell.angle_gamma   90.00
#
_symmetry.space_group_name_H-M   'P 1'
#
loop_
_entity.id
_entity.type
_entity.pdbx_description
1 polymer ?
#
loop_
_entity_poly.entity_id
_entity_poly.type
_entity_poly.pdbx_seq_one_letter_code
_entity_poly.pdbx_strand_id
1 'polypeptide(L)'
;PEGEITAGYLMKKSGKTNGWSRRWFVLNEKTGKLGYTKKQEERNFRGTITLEECTIEEIPEDEVEKSKSSKDKKPNGPDSKGPGLVFKITCKVPYKTVLKAHNAIVLKAESVVDKNEWINKLQKVIQARGGQVGSVSMRQSLSEGSLDKM
;
A
#
# COMPACT_ATOMS: atom_id res chain seq x y z
N PRO A 1 3.02 22.44 -0.40
CA PRO A 1 3.79 21.21 -0.12
C PRO A 1 4.12 20.46 -1.41
N GLU A 2 5.40 20.50 -1.79
CA GLU A 2 5.95 19.70 -2.90
C GLU A 2 5.66 18.23 -2.62
N GLY A 3 4.91 17.57 -3.49
CA GLY A 3 4.60 16.16 -3.32
C GLY A 3 5.83 15.34 -3.65
N GLU A 4 6.40 14.69 -2.63
CA GLU A 4 7.58 13.86 -2.79
C GLU A 4 7.30 12.69 -3.74
N ILE A 5 8.29 12.37 -4.57
CA ILE A 5 8.30 11.18 -5.42
C ILE A 5 9.23 10.18 -4.75
N THR A 6 8.68 9.03 -4.35
CA THR A 6 9.49 7.93 -3.83
C THR A 6 9.57 6.84 -4.89
N ALA A 7 10.78 6.37 -5.20
CA ALA A 7 10.97 5.32 -6.18
C ALA A 7 12.04 4.33 -5.72
N GLY A 8 11.89 3.07 -6.11
CA GLY A 8 12.77 2.00 -5.68
C GLY A 8 12.34 0.63 -6.21
N TYR A 9 13.24 -0.36 -6.10
CA TYR A 9 12.92 -1.73 -6.48
C TYR A 9 12.17 -2.45 -5.36
N LEU A 10 11.12 -3.19 -5.74
CA LEU A 10 10.45 -4.15 -4.88
C LEU A 10 10.20 -5.45 -5.65
N MET A 11 10.11 -6.56 -4.91
CA MET A 11 9.63 -7.82 -5.46
C MET A 11 8.11 -7.80 -5.48
N LYS A 12 7.50 -8.03 -6.64
CA LYS A 12 6.04 -8.17 -6.79
C LYS A 12 5.66 -9.64 -6.96
N LYS A 13 4.71 -10.13 -6.16
CA LYS A 13 4.14 -11.47 -6.32
C LYS A 13 3.19 -11.52 -7.53
N SER A 14 3.28 -12.60 -8.29
CA SER A 14 2.39 -12.91 -9.42
C SER A 14 1.09 -13.51 -8.91
N GLY A 15 -0.06 -12.93 -9.30
CA GLY A 15 -1.37 -13.50 -8.97
C GLY A 15 -1.65 -14.82 -9.70
N LYS A 16 -0.99 -15.08 -10.84
CA LYS A 16 -1.21 -16.30 -11.65
C LYS A 16 -0.26 -17.44 -11.29
N THR A 17 1.04 -17.12 -11.21
CA THR A 17 2.10 -18.13 -11.06
C THR A 17 2.67 -18.17 -9.65
N ASN A 18 2.22 -17.29 -8.75
CA ASN A 18 2.72 -17.13 -7.39
C ASN A 18 4.22 -16.77 -7.28
N GLY A 19 4.95 -16.68 -8.40
CA GLY A 19 6.36 -16.29 -8.46
C GLY A 19 6.59 -14.80 -8.20
N TRP A 20 7.82 -14.45 -7.83
CA TRP A 20 8.26 -13.08 -7.58
C TRP A 20 8.90 -12.45 -8.81
N SER A 21 8.76 -11.14 -8.96
CA SER A 21 9.41 -10.38 -10.02
C SER A 21 9.90 -9.03 -9.50
N ARG A 22 11.18 -8.71 -9.74
CA ARG A 22 11.71 -7.37 -9.52
C ARG A 22 11.01 -6.36 -10.42
N ARG A 23 10.50 -5.29 -9.84
CA ARG A 23 9.89 -4.16 -10.55
C ARG A 23 10.34 -2.86 -9.91
N TRP A 24 10.55 -1.85 -10.74
CA TRP A 24 10.81 -0.48 -10.27
C TRP A 24 9.47 0.18 -9.98
N PHE A 25 9.25 0.55 -8.72
CA PHE A 25 8.03 1.21 -8.26
C PHE A 25 8.26 2.70 -8.14
N VAL A 26 7.23 3.48 -8.45
CA VAL A 26 7.21 4.93 -8.33
C VAL A 26 5.91 5.33 -7.62
N LEU A 27 6.04 5.79 -6.38
CA LEU A 27 4.99 6.42 -5.60
C LEU A 27 5.01 7.92 -5.85
N ASN A 28 3.89 8.44 -6.35
CA ASN A 28 3.65 9.86 -6.43
C ASN A 28 2.68 10.26 -5.32
N GLU A 29 3.21 10.85 -4.23
CA GLU A 29 2.42 11.20 -3.05
C GLU A 29 1.32 12.21 -3.38
N LYS A 30 1.61 13.17 -4.29
CA LYS A 30 0.65 14.20 -4.73
C LYS A 30 -0.57 13.59 -5.39
N THR A 31 -0.38 12.64 -6.30
CA THR A 31 -1.47 12.03 -7.08
C THR A 31 -2.07 10.80 -6.43
N GLY A 32 -1.42 10.25 -5.39
CA GLY A 32 -1.82 8.99 -4.77
C GLY A 32 -1.69 7.79 -5.68
N LYS A 33 -0.77 7.84 -6.65
CA LYS A 33 -0.57 6.77 -7.63
C LYS A 33 0.74 6.05 -7.37
N LEU A 34 0.67 4.72 -7.36
CA LEU A 34 1.81 3.81 -7.32
C LEU A 34 1.93 3.10 -8.67
N GLY A 35 2.86 3.55 -9.50
CA GLY A 35 3.18 2.94 -10.79
C GLY A 35 4.33 1.95 -10.67
N TYR A 36 4.41 0.97 -11.58
CA TYR A 36 5.60 0.11 -11.69
C TYR A 36 5.99 -0.22 -13.13
N THR A 37 7.29 -0.39 -13.37
CA THR A 37 7.91 -0.78 -14.65
C THR A 37 8.79 -2.01 -14.47
N LYS A 38 9.35 -2.58 -15.56
CA LYS A 38 10.35 -3.67 -15.40
C LYS A 38 11.70 -3.09 -15.00
N LYS A 39 12.08 -1.94 -15.55
CA LYS A 39 13.33 -1.22 -15.28
C LYS A 39 13.09 0.26 -15.00
N GLN A 40 14.03 0.92 -14.32
CA GLN A 40 13.95 2.33 -13.94
C GLN A 40 13.81 3.28 -15.14
N GLU A 41 14.44 2.96 -16.27
CA GLU A 41 14.52 3.84 -17.45
C GLU A 41 13.26 3.78 -18.33
N GLU A 42 12.36 2.82 -18.08
CA GLU A 42 11.13 2.68 -18.85
C GLU A 42 10.17 3.84 -18.55
N ARG A 43 9.66 4.45 -19.63
CA ARG A 43 8.67 5.54 -19.53
C ARG A 43 7.24 5.04 -19.33
N ASN A 44 6.95 3.79 -19.70
CA ASN A 44 5.60 3.25 -19.69
C ASN A 44 5.38 2.30 -18.51
N PHE A 45 4.50 2.70 -17.60
CA PHE A 45 4.08 1.83 -16.50
C PHE A 45 3.42 0.54 -17.03
N ARG A 46 3.85 -0.58 -16.46
CA ARG A 46 3.24 -1.91 -16.66
C ARG A 46 1.92 -2.04 -15.91
N GLY A 47 1.76 -1.29 -14.83
CA GLY A 47 0.52 -1.11 -14.10
C GLY A 47 0.61 0.09 -13.18
N THR A 48 -0.55 0.62 -12.83
CA THR A 48 -0.69 1.75 -11.90
C THR A 48 -1.77 1.39 -10.89
N ILE A 49 -1.55 1.78 -9.64
CA ILE A 49 -2.46 1.55 -8.53
C ILE A 49 -2.83 2.92 -7.97
N THR A 50 -4.11 3.24 -7.99
CA THR A 50 -4.63 4.40 -7.25
C THR A 50 -4.79 3.96 -5.81
N LEU A 51 -4.12 4.64 -4.88
CA LEU A 51 -4.08 4.28 -3.46
C LEU A 51 -5.31 4.75 -2.67
N GLU A 52 -6.27 5.37 -3.34
CA GLU A 52 -7.56 5.74 -2.75
C GLU A 52 -8.30 4.48 -2.28
N GLU A 53 -8.79 4.51 -1.04
CA GLU A 53 -9.54 3.41 -0.45
C GLU A 53 -8.77 2.07 -0.39
N CYS A 54 -7.43 2.11 -0.32
CA CYS A 54 -6.61 0.92 -0.09
C CYS A 54 -6.21 0.76 1.38
N THR A 55 -5.88 -0.46 1.78
CA THR A 55 -5.36 -0.84 3.11
C THR A 55 -4.03 -1.55 2.94
N ILE A 56 -3.19 -1.49 3.97
CA ILE A 56 -1.87 -2.14 3.99
C ILE A 56 -1.84 -3.11 5.16
N GLU A 57 -1.41 -4.33 4.87
CA GLU A 57 -1.27 -5.41 5.84
C GLU A 57 0.14 -5.99 5.75
N GLU A 58 0.83 -6.12 6.87
CA GLU A 58 2.10 -6.84 6.94
C GLU A 58 1.82 -8.33 7.03
N ILE A 59 2.50 -9.13 6.19
CA ILE A 59 2.26 -10.57 6.12
C ILE A 59 3.55 -11.30 6.45
N PRO A 60 3.55 -12.27 7.38
CA PRO A 60 4.71 -13.14 7.59
C PRO A 60 4.96 -13.98 6.33
N GLU A 61 6.24 -14.19 6.00
CA GLU A 61 6.62 -14.92 4.79
C GLU A 61 6.03 -16.35 4.74
N ASP A 62 5.92 -17.02 5.88
CA ASP A 62 5.32 -18.34 6.02
C ASP A 62 3.87 -18.44 5.55
N GLU A 63 3.06 -17.39 5.70
CA GLU A 63 1.65 -17.41 5.26
C GLU A 63 1.51 -17.21 3.75
N VAL A 64 2.50 -16.57 3.13
CA VAL A 64 2.56 -16.32 1.69
C VAL A 64 2.91 -17.60 0.91
N GLU A 65 3.48 -18.60 1.59
CA GLU A 65 3.84 -19.92 1.03
C GLU A 65 2.84 -21.04 1.39
N LYS A 66 2.16 -20.96 2.53
CA LYS A 66 1.18 -21.98 3.01
C LYS A 66 -0.10 -22.12 2.19
N SER A 67 -0.33 -21.27 1.19
CA SER A 67 -1.42 -21.45 0.22
C SER A 67 -1.22 -22.65 -0.74
N LYS A 68 -0.27 -23.56 -0.45
CA LYS A 68 0.13 -24.69 -1.30
C LYS A 68 -0.04 -26.11 -0.75
N SER A 69 -0.58 -26.37 0.44
CA SER A 69 -0.75 -27.79 0.84
C SER A 69 -1.92 -28.05 1.78
N SER A 70 -3.03 -28.51 1.21
CA SER A 70 -3.78 -29.58 1.85
C SER A 70 -2.96 -30.87 1.69
N LYS A 71 -2.55 -31.45 2.82
CA LYS A 71 -2.15 -32.85 3.08
C LYS A 71 -0.73 -33.04 3.65
N ASP A 72 -0.77 -33.55 4.87
CA ASP A 72 0.22 -34.30 5.68
C ASP A 72 1.23 -33.60 6.61
N LYS A 73 1.20 -34.13 7.84
CA LYS A 73 1.89 -33.73 9.08
C LYS A 73 3.39 -34.06 9.05
N LYS A 74 4.24 -33.17 9.58
CA LYS A 74 5.21 -33.45 10.67
C LYS A 74 5.88 -32.14 11.17
N PRO A 75 6.11 -31.97 12.48
CA PRO A 75 6.75 -30.78 13.03
C PRO A 75 8.29 -30.91 13.00
N ASN A 76 9.00 -29.85 12.61
CA ASN A 76 10.36 -29.60 13.11
C ASN A 76 10.89 -28.21 12.71
N GLY A 77 11.47 -27.52 13.70
CA GLY A 77 12.37 -26.37 13.52
C GLY A 77 11.92 -25.09 14.23
N PRO A 78 12.63 -24.61 15.28
CA PRO A 78 12.44 -23.25 15.76
C PRO A 78 13.08 -22.28 14.74
N ASP A 79 12.35 -21.22 14.42
CA ASP A 79 12.84 -20.02 13.72
C ASP A 79 12.85 -19.98 12.18
N SER A 80 11.82 -20.52 11.52
CA SER A 80 11.48 -20.10 10.14
C SER A 80 10.68 -18.78 10.10
N LYS A 81 10.80 -17.89 11.10
CA LYS A 81 10.26 -16.53 10.98
C LYS A 81 11.15 -15.76 10.01
N GLY A 82 10.89 -15.94 8.71
CA GLY A 82 11.51 -15.13 7.68
C GLY A 82 11.38 -13.65 8.06
N PRO A 83 12.40 -12.82 7.80
CA PRO A 83 12.34 -11.40 8.13
C PRO A 83 11.06 -10.87 7.50
N GLY A 84 10.17 -10.28 8.30
CA GLY A 84 8.85 -9.84 7.86
C GLY A 84 9.01 -8.70 6.86
N LEU A 85 9.37 -9.02 5.62
CA LEU A 85 9.69 -8.12 4.51
C LEU A 85 8.50 -7.96 3.56
N VAL A 86 7.47 -8.79 3.76
CA VAL A 86 6.31 -8.87 2.88
C VAL A 86 5.18 -8.02 3.44
N PHE A 87 4.56 -7.23 2.56
CA PHE A 87 3.36 -6.47 2.85
C PHE A 87 2.42 -6.54 1.66
N LYS A 88 1.13 -6.38 1.93
CA LYS A 88 0.07 -6.46 0.94
C LYS A 88 -0.70 -5.16 0.94
N ILE A 89 -0.98 -4.67 -0.27
CA ILE A 89 -1.88 -3.53 -0.49
C ILE A 89 -3.17 -4.11 -1.07
N THR A 90 -4.28 -3.88 -0.39
CA THR A 90 -5.62 -4.31 -0.80
C THR A 90 -6.49 -3.08 -1.02
N CYS A 91 -7.08 -2.92 -2.20
CA CYS A 91 -7.94 -1.80 -2.54
C CYS A 91 -9.42 -2.23 -2.46
N LYS A 92 -10.22 -1.43 -1.75
CA LYS A 92 -11.62 -1.77 -1.44
C LYS A 92 -12.54 -1.72 -2.66
N VAL A 93 -12.21 -0.89 -3.66
CA VAL A 93 -13.04 -0.71 -4.87
C VAL A 93 -12.39 -1.41 -6.07
N PRO A 94 -12.88 -2.60 -6.48
CA PRO A 94 -12.24 -3.43 -7.50
C PRO A 94 -12.25 -2.83 -8.91
N TYR A 95 -13.09 -1.81 -9.18
CA TYR A 95 -13.26 -1.22 -10.51
C TYR A 95 -12.50 0.11 -10.71
N LYS A 96 -11.99 0.71 -9.64
CA LYS A 96 -11.18 1.95 -9.72
C LYS A 96 -9.68 1.68 -9.77
N THR A 97 -9.27 0.45 -9.46
CA THR A 97 -7.87 0.05 -9.57
C THR A 97 -7.56 -0.22 -11.03
N VAL A 98 -6.56 0.46 -11.58
CA VAL A 98 -6.07 0.25 -12.96
C VAL A 98 -5.32 -1.10 -13.09
N LEU A 99 -5.60 -2.03 -12.19
CA LEU A 99 -5.10 -3.40 -12.20
C LEU A 99 -6.15 -4.29 -12.87
N LYS A 100 -5.71 -5.12 -13.83
CA LYS A 100 -6.48 -6.27 -14.31
C LYS A 100 -7.01 -7.07 -13.12
N ALA A 101 -8.32 -7.04 -12.85
CA ALA A 101 -9.12 -7.91 -11.95
C ALA A 101 -8.62 -8.19 -10.51
N HIS A 102 -7.42 -7.74 -10.13
CA HIS A 102 -6.79 -8.01 -8.86
C HIS A 102 -6.87 -6.74 -8.02
N ASN A 103 -7.73 -6.79 -7.01
CA ASN A 103 -7.88 -5.74 -6.01
C ASN A 103 -6.73 -5.73 -4.99
N ALA A 104 -5.78 -6.66 -5.06
CA ALA A 104 -4.65 -6.73 -4.13
C ALA A 104 -3.31 -7.01 -4.84
N ILE A 105 -2.24 -6.48 -4.25
CA ILE A 105 -0.85 -6.72 -4.65
C ILE A 105 -0.02 -7.07 -3.41
N VAL A 106 0.83 -8.09 -3.53
CA VAL A 106 1.76 -8.50 -2.48
C VAL A 106 3.17 -8.11 -2.91
N LEU A 107 3.88 -7.39 -2.05
CA LEU A 107 5.19 -6.81 -2.27
C LEU A 107 6.18 -7.28 -1.21
N LYS A 108 7.43 -7.48 -1.59
CA LYS A 108 8.54 -7.80 -0.68
C LYS A 108 9.67 -6.80 -0.87
N ALA A 109 10.14 -6.21 0.24
CA ALA A 109 11.25 -5.27 0.26
C ALA A 109 12.61 -5.96 0.39
N GLU A 110 13.69 -5.23 0.11
CA GLU A 110 15.08 -5.75 0.23
C GLU A 110 15.57 -5.77 1.68
N SER A 111 15.02 -4.90 2.55
CA SER A 111 15.34 -4.83 3.98
C SER A 111 14.11 -4.46 4.82
N VAL A 112 14.20 -4.67 6.15
CA VAL A 112 13.12 -4.27 7.08
C VAL A 112 12.98 -2.74 7.11
N VAL A 113 14.09 -2.01 6.95
CA VAL A 113 14.10 -0.55 6.87
C VAL A 113 13.35 -0.09 5.62
N ASP A 114 13.72 -0.62 4.45
CA ASP A 114 13.03 -0.34 3.18
C ASP A 114 11.53 -0.62 3.29
N LYS A 115 11.16 -1.78 3.85
CA LYS A 115 9.75 -2.12 4.06
C LYS A 115 9.04 -1.03 4.86
N ASN A 116 9.59 -0.65 6.01
CA ASN A 116 8.98 0.33 6.89
C ASN A 116 8.88 1.70 6.20
N GLU A 117 9.89 2.13 5.44
CA GLU A 117 9.83 3.37 4.66
C GLU A 117 8.71 3.34 3.63
N TRP A 118 8.59 2.25 2.87
CA TRP A 118 7.51 2.07 1.91
C TRP A 118 6.14 2.06 2.58
N ILE A 119 5.96 1.30 3.67
CA ILE A 119 4.68 1.24 4.41
C ILE A 119 4.31 2.63 4.93
N ASN A 120 5.23 3.34 5.60
CA ASN A 120 4.95 4.66 6.17
C ASN A 120 4.50 5.65 5.09
N LYS A 121 5.21 5.70 3.96
CA LYS A 121 4.86 6.61 2.85
C LYS A 121 3.53 6.25 2.21
N LEU A 122 3.29 4.97 1.96
CA LEU A 122 2.01 4.51 1.39
C LEU A 122 0.84 4.77 2.35
N GLN A 123 1.01 4.52 3.65
CA GLN A 123 -0.01 4.82 4.67
C GLN A 123 -0.32 6.32 4.73
N LYS A 124 0.69 7.19 4.76
CA LYS A 124 0.52 8.64 4.72
C LYS A 124 -0.34 9.07 3.52
N VAL A 125 -0.09 8.52 2.34
CA VAL A 125 -0.85 8.81 1.12
C VAL A 125 -2.29 8.29 1.18
N ILE A 126 -2.47 7.07 1.68
CA ILE A 126 -3.80 6.47 1.87
C ILE A 126 -4.64 7.31 2.83
N GLN A 127 -4.07 7.71 3.99
CA GLN A 127 -4.79 8.49 5.00
C GLN A 127 -5.14 9.90 4.50
N ALA A 128 -4.21 10.57 3.81
CA ALA A 128 -4.46 11.88 3.22
C ALA A 128 -5.61 11.87 2.19
N ARG A 129 -5.92 10.72 1.59
CA ARG A 129 -6.98 10.56 0.58
C ARG A 129 -8.24 9.86 1.10
N GLY A 130 -8.11 9.03 2.13
CA GLY A 130 -9.23 8.37 2.81
C GLY A 130 -10.05 9.31 3.70
N GLY A 131 -9.53 10.53 3.96
CA GLY A 131 -10.14 11.55 4.82
C GLY A 131 -10.96 12.63 4.09
N GLN A 132 -11.66 12.30 3.00
CA GLN A 132 -12.67 13.20 2.42
C GLN A 132 -14.12 12.71 2.59
N VAL A 133 -14.36 11.96 3.66
CA VAL A 133 -15.69 11.82 4.26
C VAL A 133 -15.55 12.14 5.75
N GLY A 134 -15.91 13.36 6.15
CA GLY A 134 -16.30 13.63 7.54
C GLY A 134 -15.48 14.59 8.41
N SER A 135 -14.61 15.46 7.87
CA SER A 135 -14.17 16.64 8.63
C SER A 135 -14.46 17.90 7.83
N VAL A 136 -15.75 18.27 7.82
CA VAL A 136 -16.10 19.69 7.78
C VAL A 136 -15.37 20.31 8.96
N SER A 137 -14.25 20.97 8.68
CA SER A 137 -13.70 21.97 9.57
C SER A 137 -14.82 22.98 9.75
N MET A 138 -15.55 22.84 10.86
CA MET A 138 -16.60 23.75 11.27
C MET A 138 -15.96 25.12 11.27
N ARG A 139 -16.37 25.96 10.30
CA ARG A 139 -16.06 27.38 10.35
C ARG A 139 -16.55 27.87 11.70
N GLN A 140 -15.60 28.29 12.54
CA GLN A 140 -15.89 29.06 13.75
C GLN A 140 -16.65 30.31 13.33
N SER A 141 -17.97 30.31 13.50
CA SER A 141 -18.74 31.55 13.57
C SER A 141 -18.76 31.95 15.04
N LEU A 142 -17.80 32.79 15.42
CA LEU A 142 -17.92 33.63 16.60
C LEU A 142 -18.99 34.68 16.27
N SER A 143 -20.15 34.59 16.90
CA SER A 143 -21.00 35.76 17.11
C SER A 143 -21.04 36.03 18.60
N GLU A 144 -20.36 37.11 18.98
CA GLU A 144 -20.44 37.74 20.30
C GLU A 144 -21.89 38.05 20.67
N GLY A 145 -22.19 37.90 21.96
CA GLY A 145 -23.46 38.30 22.53
C GLY A 145 -23.61 39.81 22.62
N SER A 146 -24.87 40.26 22.70
CA SER A 146 -25.21 41.46 23.46
C SER A 146 -26.43 41.16 24.31
N LEU A 147 -26.28 41.42 25.59
CA LEU A 147 -27.25 41.22 26.65
C LEU A 147 -27.74 42.62 26.99
N ASP A 148 -28.80 43.07 26.32
CA ASP A 148 -29.39 44.39 26.57
C ASP A 148 -30.77 44.27 27.22
N LYS A 149 -30.70 44.59 28.50
CA LYS A 149 -31.70 44.87 29.53
C LYS A 149 -32.87 45.75 29.05
N MET A 150 -34.10 45.32 29.30
CA MET A 150 -35.19 46.12 29.87
C MET A 150 -36.34 45.24 30.34
#